data_AF-A0A528B8Z6-F1
#
_entry.id   AF-A0A528B8Z6-F1
#
_cell.length_a   1.000
_cell.length_b   1.000
_cell.length_c   1.000
_cell.angle_alpha   90.00
_cell.angle_beta   90.00
_cell.angle_gamma   90.00
#
_symmetry.space_group_name_H-M   'P 1'
#
loop_
_entity.id
_entity.type
_entity.pdbx_description
1 polymer ?
#
loop_
_entity_poly.entity_id
_entity_poly.type
_entity_poly.pdbx_seq_one_letter_code
_entity_poly.pdbx_strand_id
1 'polypeptide(L)'
;ADAEPWIRQKTSSGDTIIGARAILNQGLEMSDAVFFVLNPQGDIVERKDAAHAFLRDGYWELQDVKVFRDGNIQSLASDRVPTNLKPEFVQERLARPETIPFYDLPGKIEVARSFGLKANAFAMQFDSLVALPFLLVAMTLIAATVSMRFARMGQSATMILGGVLAGFLLYVVTVL
;
A
#
# COMPACT_ATOMS: atom_id res chain seq x y z
N ALA A 1 -13.98 10.20 -6.09
CA ALA A 1 -14.89 9.24 -5.46
C ALA A 1 -14.15 8.72 -4.24
N ASP A 2 -14.42 9.32 -3.08
CA ASP A 2 -13.78 8.94 -1.83
C ASP A 2 -14.23 7.53 -1.45
N ALA A 3 -13.37 6.56 -1.73
CA ALA A 3 -13.56 5.21 -1.22
C ALA A 3 -13.26 5.27 0.28
N GLU A 4 -14.29 5.23 1.12
CA GLU A 4 -14.13 5.05 2.57
C GLU A 4 -13.24 3.81 2.80
N PRO A 5 -12.05 3.97 3.39
CA PRO A 5 -11.12 2.86 3.55
C PRO A 5 -11.64 1.91 4.63
N TRP A 6 -12.02 0.69 4.21
CA TRP A 6 -12.40 -0.41 5.09
C TRP A 6 -11.21 -1.34 5.31
N ILE A 7 -10.91 -1.63 6.57
CA ILE A 7 -9.83 -2.52 7.00
C ILE A 7 -10.41 -3.63 7.87
N ARG A 8 -10.13 -4.89 7.53
CA ARG A 8 -10.43 -6.03 8.40
C ARG A 8 -9.18 -6.46 9.15
N GLN A 9 -9.31 -6.63 10.45
CA GLN A 9 -8.23 -7.00 11.34
C GLN A 9 -8.61 -8.21 12.19
N LYS A 10 -7.74 -9.22 12.21
CA LYS A 10 -7.83 -10.36 13.12
C LYS A 10 -6.98 -10.09 14.36
N THR A 11 -7.60 -10.17 15.52
CA THR A 11 -6.94 -10.02 16.83
C THR A 11 -7.15 -11.31 17.63
N SER A 12 -6.35 -11.55 18.68
CA SER A 12 -6.49 -12.72 19.56
C SER A 12 -7.86 -12.81 20.24
N SER A 13 -8.55 -11.68 20.39
CA SER A 13 -9.88 -11.56 20.98
C SER A 13 -11.04 -11.67 19.98
N GLY A 14 -10.80 -11.68 18.67
CA GLY A 14 -11.85 -11.71 17.64
C GLY A 14 -11.47 -11.01 16.33
N ASP A 15 -12.39 -11.05 15.36
CA ASP A 15 -12.28 -10.32 14.08
C ASP A 15 -12.91 -8.92 14.25
N THR A 16 -12.27 -7.88 13.74
CA THR A 16 -12.78 -6.50 13.81
C THR A 16 -12.69 -5.84 12.44
N ILE A 17 -13.80 -5.27 11.98
CA ILE A 17 -13.86 -4.49 10.74
C ILE A 17 -13.91 -3.02 11.12
N ILE A 18 -12.99 -2.24 10.58
CA ILE A 18 -12.80 -0.83 10.86
C ILE A 18 -13.07 -0.06 9.57
N GLY A 19 -13.97 0.90 9.61
CA GLY A 19 -14.20 1.88 8.55
C GLY A 19 -14.02 3.28 9.10
N ALA A 20 -13.60 4.22 8.28
CA ALA A 20 -13.54 5.63 8.65
C ALA A 20 -13.94 6.50 7.47
N ARG A 21 -14.59 7.64 7.74
CA ARG A 21 -14.89 8.61 6.69
C ARG A 21 -13.64 9.28 6.15
N ALA A 22 -12.73 9.67 7.05
CA ALA A 22 -11.44 10.20 6.68
C ALA A 22 -10.34 9.64 7.58
N ILE A 23 -9.20 9.39 6.94
CA ILE A 23 -7.97 9.00 7.60
C ILE A 23 -7.04 10.22 7.62
N LEU A 24 -6.63 10.61 8.81
CA LEU A 24 -5.82 11.78 9.10
C LEU A 24 -4.45 11.33 9.63
N ASN A 25 -3.50 12.25 9.65
CA ASN A 25 -2.19 12.06 10.27
C ASN A 25 -1.50 10.72 9.87
N GLN A 26 -1.45 10.44 8.56
CA GLN A 26 -0.85 9.21 8.00
C GLN A 26 -1.42 7.92 8.60
N GLY A 27 -2.71 7.91 8.97
CA GLY A 27 -3.40 6.74 9.53
C GLY A 27 -3.30 6.54 11.03
N LEU A 28 -2.69 7.50 11.74
CA LEU A 28 -2.69 7.53 13.20
C LEU A 28 -3.99 8.08 13.78
N GLU A 29 -4.76 8.81 12.99
CA GLU A 29 -6.03 9.40 13.39
C GLU A 29 -7.11 9.10 12.36
N MET A 30 -8.32 8.81 12.81
CA MET A 30 -9.49 8.58 11.97
C MET A 30 -10.65 9.44 12.47
N SER A 31 -11.36 10.08 11.54
CA SER A 31 -12.59 10.82 11.84
C SER A 31 -13.82 10.04 11.37
N ASP A 32 -14.89 10.08 12.17
CA ASP A 32 -16.11 9.30 11.97
C ASP A 32 -15.77 7.81 11.73
N ALA A 33 -15.10 7.21 12.73
CA ALA A 33 -14.66 5.82 12.66
C ALA A 33 -15.74 4.87 13.17
N VAL A 34 -15.91 3.75 12.47
CA VAL A 34 -16.88 2.69 12.78
C VAL A 34 -16.13 1.38 12.98
N PHE A 35 -16.36 0.74 14.11
CA PHE A 35 -15.76 -0.54 14.48
C PHE A 35 -16.87 -1.59 14.61
N PHE A 36 -16.81 -2.65 13.81
CA PHE A 36 -17.64 -3.84 13.97
C PHE A 36 -16.80 -4.94 14.60
N VAL A 37 -17.24 -5.45 15.74
CA VAL A 37 -16.61 -6.58 16.44
C VAL A 37 -17.40 -7.84 16.11
N LEU A 38 -16.71 -8.83 15.54
CA LEU A 38 -17.29 -10.10 15.13
C LEU A 38 -16.87 -11.21 16.11
N ASN A 39 -17.81 -12.12 16.41
CA ASN A 39 -17.48 -13.36 17.12
C ASN A 39 -16.68 -14.33 16.21
N PRO A 40 -16.11 -15.41 16.75
CA PRO A 40 -15.44 -16.46 15.96
C PRO A 40 -16.34 -17.12 14.90
N GLN A 41 -17.67 -17.02 15.03
CA GLN A 41 -18.67 -17.56 14.10
C GLN A 41 -18.98 -16.60 12.94
N GLY A 42 -18.52 -15.34 13.00
CA GLY A 42 -18.74 -14.32 11.98
C GLY A 42 -19.94 -13.40 12.20
N ASP A 43 -20.65 -13.52 13.32
CA ASP A 43 -21.76 -12.62 13.67
C ASP A 43 -21.24 -11.33 14.30
N ILE A 44 -21.89 -10.20 13.98
CA ILE A 44 -21.59 -8.90 14.57
C ILE A 44 -22.17 -8.87 16.00
N VAL A 45 -21.29 -8.84 16.99
CA VAL A 45 -21.67 -8.79 18.41
C VAL A 45 -21.82 -7.35 18.88
N GLU A 46 -20.98 -6.46 18.36
CA GLU A 46 -20.92 -5.08 18.82
C GLU A 46 -20.52 -4.15 17.68
N ARG A 47 -21.15 -2.98 17.64
CA ARG A 47 -20.74 -1.88 16.78
C ARG A 47 -20.38 -0.67 17.64
N LYS A 48 -19.24 -0.04 17.36
CA LYS A 48 -18.81 1.19 18.04
C LYS A 48 -18.57 2.28 17.00
N ASP A 49 -19.32 3.37 17.11
CA ASP A 49 -19.16 4.56 16.27
C ASP A 49 -18.45 5.63 17.11
N ALA A 50 -17.31 6.13 16.65
CA ALA A 50 -16.53 7.15 17.34
C ALA A 50 -16.31 8.37 16.45
N ALA A 51 -16.42 9.57 17.03
CA ALA A 51 -16.14 10.80 16.30
C ALA A 51 -14.66 10.89 15.93
N HIS A 52 -13.78 10.52 16.87
CA HIS A 52 -12.33 10.46 16.67
C HIS A 52 -11.77 9.12 17.17
N ALA A 53 -10.84 8.54 16.42
CA ALA A 53 -10.09 7.38 16.84
C ALA A 53 -8.59 7.59 16.62
N PHE A 54 -7.80 7.34 17.67
CA PHE A 54 -6.34 7.50 17.66
C PHE A 54 -5.65 6.14 17.81
N LEU A 55 -4.69 5.85 16.95
CA LEU A 55 -3.89 4.64 17.05
C LEU A 55 -2.81 4.83 18.12
N ARG A 56 -2.85 4.01 19.17
CA ARG A 56 -1.83 3.88 20.21
C ARG A 56 -1.14 2.53 20.07
N ASP A 57 -0.09 2.34 20.86
CA ASP A 57 0.61 1.06 20.89
C ASP A 57 -0.28 -0.05 21.49
N GLY A 58 -0.78 -0.94 20.64
CA GLY A 58 -1.60 -2.09 21.02
C GLY A 58 -3.11 -1.84 21.13
N TYR A 59 -3.60 -0.61 20.94
CA TYR A 59 -5.05 -0.31 20.97
C TYR A 59 -5.42 0.95 20.18
N TRP A 60 -6.65 0.99 19.70
CA TRP A 60 -7.33 2.21 19.26
C TRP A 60 -7.96 2.89 20.47
N GLU A 61 -7.68 4.17 20.63
CA GLU A 61 -8.32 5.06 21.59
C GLU A 61 -9.45 5.81 20.89
N LEU A 62 -10.69 5.52 21.28
CA LEU A 62 -11.89 6.10 20.67
C LEU A 62 -12.42 7.21 21.57
N GLN A 63 -12.85 8.32 20.98
CA GLN A 63 -13.47 9.47 21.67
C GLN A 63 -14.88 9.71 21.13
N ASP A 64 -15.79 10.10 22.03
CA ASP A 64 -17.21 10.32 21.75
C ASP A 64 -17.87 9.12 21.06
N VAL A 65 -17.90 8.01 21.81
CA VAL A 65 -18.25 6.68 21.30
C VAL A 65 -19.70 6.38 21.55
N LYS A 66 -20.39 5.86 20.52
CA LYS A 66 -21.70 5.23 20.62
C LYS A 66 -21.54 3.74 20.40
N VAL A 67 -21.78 2.98 21.45
CA VAL A 67 -21.72 1.52 21.45
C VAL A 67 -23.13 0.97 21.24
N PHE A 68 -23.28 0.15 20.21
CA PHE A 68 -24.50 -0.57 19.88
C PHE A 68 -24.27 -2.05 20.20
N ARG A 69 -25.02 -2.58 21.17
CA ARG A 69 -24.98 -3.98 21.58
C ARG A 69 -26.39 -4.46 21.88
N ASP A 70 -26.82 -5.56 21.27
CA ASP A 70 -28.13 -6.19 21.49
C ASP A 70 -29.33 -5.22 21.45
N GLY A 71 -29.27 -4.22 20.55
CA GLY A 71 -30.32 -3.21 20.38
C GLY A 71 -30.30 -2.06 21.40
N ASN A 72 -29.35 -2.04 22.33
CA ASN A 72 -29.15 -0.94 23.26
C ASN A 72 -28.02 0.01 22.78
N ILE A 73 -28.19 1.30 23.03
CA ILE A 73 -27.24 2.34 22.64
C ILE A 73 -26.66 2.96 23.90
N GLN A 74 -25.35 2.82 24.09
CA GLN A 74 -24.62 3.45 25.18
C GLN A 74 -23.66 4.49 24.62
N SER A 75 -23.75 5.72 25.13
CA SER A 75 -22.77 6.77 24.83
C SER A 75 -21.69 6.79 25.91
N LEU A 76 -20.43 6.74 25.48
CA LEU A 76 -19.24 6.76 26.31
C LEU A 76 -18.32 7.89 25.84
N ALA A 77 -17.73 8.62 26.78
CA ALA A 77 -16.77 9.68 26.45
C ALA A 77 -15.49 9.11 25.79
N SER A 78 -15.06 7.93 26.24
CA SER A 78 -13.89 7.24 25.70
C SER A 78 -14.07 5.73 25.75
N ASP A 79 -13.53 5.02 24.76
CA ASP A 79 -13.46 3.57 24.75
C ASP A 79 -12.13 3.10 24.13
N ARG A 80 -11.77 1.83 24.32
CA ARG A 80 -10.56 1.24 23.75
C ARG A 80 -10.87 -0.05 23.02
N VAL A 81 -10.29 -0.19 21.82
CA VAL A 81 -10.38 -1.42 21.03
C VAL A 81 -8.97 -1.98 20.83
N PRO A 82 -8.66 -3.20 21.31
CA PRO A 82 -7.33 -3.77 21.16
C PRO A 82 -6.98 -3.94 19.69
N THR A 83 -5.75 -3.62 19.31
CA THR A 83 -5.26 -3.81 17.95
C THR A 83 -3.84 -4.37 17.90
N ASN A 84 -3.59 -5.21 16.90
CA ASN A 84 -2.24 -5.65 16.57
C ASN A 84 -1.56 -4.70 15.56
N LEU A 85 -2.24 -3.63 15.12
CA LEU A 85 -1.64 -2.60 14.28
C LEU A 85 -0.72 -1.73 15.13
N LYS A 86 0.56 -1.70 14.81
CA LYS A 86 1.46 -0.70 15.38
C LYS A 86 1.44 0.58 14.55
N PRO A 87 1.54 1.77 15.18
CA PRO A 87 1.67 3.06 14.50
C PRO A 87 2.70 3.09 13.37
N GLU A 88 3.85 2.44 13.58
CA GLU A 88 4.95 2.29 12.61
C GLU A 88 4.52 1.63 11.29
N PHE A 89 3.58 0.66 11.33
CA PHE A 89 3.14 -0.05 10.13
C PHE A 89 2.06 0.69 9.34
N VAL A 90 1.27 1.55 9.97
CA VAL A 90 0.22 2.31 9.27
C VAL A 90 0.84 3.42 8.43
N GLN A 91 1.86 4.10 8.96
CA GLN A 91 2.65 5.07 8.20
C GLN A 91 3.29 4.42 6.97
N GLU A 92 3.80 3.19 7.10
CA GLU A 92 4.43 2.46 5.99
C GLU A 92 3.45 1.91 4.95
N ARG A 93 2.20 1.59 5.31
CA ARG A 93 1.18 1.15 4.35
C ARG A 93 0.62 2.27 3.48
N LEU A 94 0.71 3.52 3.93
CA LEU A 94 0.37 4.71 3.13
C LEU A 94 1.58 5.27 2.38
N ALA A 95 2.80 4.90 2.77
CA ALA A 95 3.98 5.13 1.96
C ALA A 95 3.90 4.24 0.71
N ARG A 96 3.86 4.85 -0.47
CA ARG A 96 3.90 4.12 -1.73
C ARG A 96 5.15 3.22 -1.73
N PRO A 97 5.07 1.96 -2.19
CA PRO A 97 6.24 1.08 -2.27
C PRO A 97 7.43 1.74 -2.98
N GLU A 98 7.13 2.63 -3.94
CA GLU A 98 8.08 3.46 -4.70
C GLU A 98 8.95 4.40 -3.85
N THR A 99 8.49 4.77 -2.64
CA THR A 99 9.17 5.72 -1.75
C THR A 99 10.11 5.03 -0.76
N ILE A 100 10.13 3.70 -0.73
CA ILE A 100 10.95 2.92 0.19
C ILE A 100 12.35 2.76 -0.40
N PRO A 101 13.42 3.06 0.36
CA PRO A 101 14.79 2.82 -0.08
C PRO A 101 15.01 1.34 -0.43
N PHE A 102 15.74 1.07 -1.51
CA PHE A 102 16.03 -0.28 -2.01
C PHE A 102 16.52 -1.25 -0.91
N TYR A 103 17.35 -0.76 0.02
CA TYR A 103 17.93 -1.57 1.10
C TYR A 103 16.91 -2.02 2.15
N ASP A 104 15.82 -1.27 2.34
CA ASP A 104 14.80 -1.55 3.36
C ASP A 104 13.65 -2.43 2.83
N LEU A 105 13.51 -2.56 1.51
CA LEU A 105 12.49 -3.41 0.87
C LEU A 105 12.54 -4.89 1.32
N PRO A 106 13.68 -5.59 1.34
CA PRO A 106 13.71 -7.01 1.73
C PRO A 106 13.26 -7.24 3.18
N GLY A 107 13.65 -6.37 4.11
CA GLY A 107 13.21 -6.43 5.51
C GLY A 107 11.71 -6.22 5.65
N LYS A 108 11.14 -5.26 4.93
CA LYS A 108 9.70 -4.98 4.94
C LYS A 108 8.86 -6.08 4.31
N ILE A 109 9.38 -6.77 3.28
CA ILE A 109 8.73 -7.94 2.67
C ILE A 109 8.61 -9.09 3.69
N GLU A 110 9.68 -9.37 4.44
CA GLU A 110 9.72 -10.43 5.46
C GLU A 110 8.67 -10.16 6.55
N VAL A 111 8.64 -8.93 7.05
CA VAL A 111 7.70 -8.49 8.09
C VAL A 111 6.26 -8.54 7.56
N ALA A 112 5.99 -7.99 6.37
CA ALA A 112 4.66 -8.02 5.77
C ALA A 112 4.14 -9.46 5.52
N ARG A 113 5.03 -10.39 5.12
CA ARG A 113 4.70 -11.80 4.92
C ARG A 113 4.40 -12.51 6.24
N SER A 114 5.14 -12.21 7.30
CA SER A 114 4.90 -12.76 8.64
C SER A 114 3.53 -12.38 9.21
N PHE A 115 2.99 -11.23 8.80
CA PHE A 115 1.65 -10.76 9.18
C PHE A 115 0.53 -11.19 8.21
N GLY A 116 0.83 -12.00 7.18
CA GLY A 116 -0.16 -12.48 6.21
C GLY A 116 -0.73 -11.40 5.29
N LEU A 117 0.00 -10.28 5.12
CA LEU A 117 -0.41 -9.16 4.29
C LEU A 117 -0.07 -9.42 2.82
N LYS A 118 -0.73 -8.70 1.90
CA LYS A 118 -0.43 -8.75 0.46
C LYS A 118 0.95 -8.12 0.17
N ALA A 119 2.01 -8.85 0.50
CA ALA A 119 3.41 -8.45 0.29
C ALA A 119 3.82 -8.41 -1.20
N ASN A 120 2.94 -8.86 -2.10
CA ASN A 120 3.18 -8.92 -3.54
C ASN A 120 3.53 -7.57 -4.16
N ALA A 121 2.98 -6.46 -3.66
CA ALA A 121 3.30 -5.12 -4.16
C ALA A 121 4.76 -4.71 -3.86
N PHE A 122 5.26 -5.06 -2.67
CA PHE A 122 6.66 -4.81 -2.30
C PHE A 122 7.62 -5.73 -3.05
N ALA A 123 7.26 -7.00 -3.22
CA ALA A 123 8.05 -7.95 -4.01
C ALA A 123 8.16 -7.51 -5.49
N MET A 124 7.05 -7.08 -6.10
CA MET A 124 7.04 -6.60 -7.48
C MET A 124 7.88 -5.33 -7.66
N GLN A 125 7.88 -4.42 -6.69
CA GLN A 125 8.75 -3.24 -6.68
C GLN A 125 10.23 -3.63 -6.58
N PHE A 126 10.56 -4.58 -5.70
CA PHE A 126 11.93 -5.09 -5.56
C PHE A 126 12.42 -5.72 -6.87
N ASP A 127 11.62 -6.60 -7.50
CA ASP A 127 11.95 -7.23 -8.77
C ASP A 127 12.14 -6.20 -9.89
N SER A 128 11.31 -5.16 -9.91
CA SER A 128 11.43 -4.05 -10.87
C SER A 128 12.72 -3.26 -10.70
N LEU A 129 13.13 -2.98 -9.45
CA LEU A 129 14.39 -2.30 -9.14
C LEU A 129 15.61 -3.16 -9.51
N VAL A 130 15.54 -4.48 -9.31
CA VAL A 130 16.61 -5.41 -9.72
C VAL A 130 16.69 -5.52 -11.25
N ALA A 131 15.58 -5.41 -11.97
CA ALA A 131 15.56 -5.43 -13.44
C ALA A 131 16.13 -4.15 -14.08
N LEU A 132 16.05 -3.01 -13.38
CA LEU A 132 16.48 -1.70 -13.87
C LEU A 132 17.94 -1.63 -14.39
N PRO A 133 18.97 -2.14 -13.68
CA PRO A 133 20.34 -2.15 -14.20
C PRO A 133 20.49 -2.96 -15.50
N PHE A 134 19.81 -4.11 -15.62
CA PHE A 134 19.83 -4.92 -16.85
C PHE A 134 19.15 -4.18 -18.01
N LEU A 135 18.07 -3.48 -17.72
CA LEU A 135 17.38 -2.64 -18.71
C LEU A 135 18.27 -1.51 -19.21
N LEU A 136 19.01 -0.83 -18.32
CA LEU A 136 19.97 0.21 -18.70
C LEU A 136 21.10 -0.34 -19.59
N VAL A 137 21.61 -1.54 -19.27
CA VAL A 137 22.62 -2.22 -20.11
C VAL A 137 22.04 -2.53 -21.50
N ALA A 138 20.81 -3.07 -21.56
CA ALA A 138 20.14 -3.37 -22.82
C ALA A 138 19.92 -2.11 -23.67
N MET A 139 19.44 -1.02 -23.07
CA MET A 139 19.28 0.28 -23.75
C MET A 139 20.62 0.81 -24.29
N THR A 140 21.69 0.67 -23.52
CA THR A 140 23.04 1.10 -23.92
C THR A 140 23.55 0.28 -25.10
N LEU A 141 23.34 -1.04 -25.11
CA LEU A 141 23.71 -1.92 -26.22
C LEU A 141 22.93 -1.59 -27.50
N ILE A 142 21.62 -1.34 -27.38
CA ILE A 142 20.79 -0.92 -28.52
C ILE A 142 21.33 0.40 -29.09
N ALA A 143 21.61 1.40 -28.25
CA ALA A 143 22.20 2.67 -28.69
C ALA A 143 23.56 2.49 -29.37
N ALA A 144 24.44 1.64 -28.81
CA ALA A 144 25.75 1.33 -29.37
C ALA A 144 25.67 0.68 -30.76
N THR A 145 24.74 -0.27 -30.97
CA THR A 145 24.56 -0.92 -32.28
C THR A 145 24.10 0.05 -33.37
N VAL A 146 23.27 1.03 -33.03
CA VAL A 146 22.84 2.09 -33.95
C VAL A 146 23.97 3.10 -34.19
N SER A 147 24.75 3.43 -33.16
CA SER A 147 25.86 4.39 -33.26
C SER A 147 27.05 3.85 -34.07
N MET A 148 27.35 2.54 -33.99
CA MET A 148 28.49 1.94 -34.71
C MET A 148 28.26 1.81 -36.22
N ARG A 149 27.02 1.90 -36.72
CA ARG A 149 26.72 1.79 -38.15
C ARG A 149 26.96 3.09 -38.94
N PHE A 150 27.52 4.13 -38.30
CA PHE A 150 27.76 5.46 -38.87
C PHE A 150 29.02 5.62 -39.76
N ALA A 151 29.62 4.54 -40.28
CA ALA A 151 30.86 4.65 -41.05
C ALA A 151 30.72 4.67 -42.59
N ARG A 152 29.52 4.54 -43.20
CA ARG A 152 29.44 4.60 -44.69
C ARG A 152 28.10 5.06 -45.29
N MET A 153 28.12 6.30 -45.79
CA MET A 153 27.35 6.88 -46.91
C MET A 153 25.82 6.73 -46.96
N GLY A 154 25.11 7.85 -46.73
CA GLY A 154 23.95 8.26 -47.54
C GLY A 154 22.52 7.84 -47.13
N GLN A 155 22.34 6.97 -46.13
CA GLN A 155 20.99 6.51 -45.69
C GLN A 155 20.67 6.78 -44.20
N SER A 156 21.22 7.85 -43.63
CA SER A 156 21.14 8.11 -42.17
C SER A 156 19.73 8.38 -41.64
N ALA A 157 18.82 8.96 -42.44
CA ALA A 157 17.48 9.37 -41.96
C ALA A 157 16.57 8.17 -41.62
N THR A 158 16.51 7.14 -42.47
CA THR A 158 15.68 5.95 -42.25
C THR A 158 16.12 5.14 -41.04
N MET A 159 17.42 5.16 -40.72
CA MET A 159 17.97 4.43 -39.58
C MET A 159 17.73 5.16 -38.25
N ILE A 160 17.83 6.49 -38.22
CA ILE A 160 17.46 7.30 -37.05
C ILE A 160 15.98 7.10 -36.72
N LEU A 161 15.10 7.15 -37.73
CA LEU A 161 13.67 6.91 -37.55
C LEU A 161 13.41 5.50 -37.00
N GLY A 162 14.15 4.50 -37.47
CA GLY A 162 14.09 3.12 -36.97
C GLY A 162 14.52 2.99 -35.51
N GLY A 163 15.58 3.70 -35.09
CA GLY A 163 16.04 3.73 -33.70
C GLY A 163 15.02 4.40 -32.76
N VAL A 164 14.43 5.52 -33.18
CA VAL A 164 13.36 6.20 -32.42
C VAL A 164 12.13 5.31 -32.28
N LEU A 165 11.70 4.65 -33.37
CA LEU A 165 10.59 3.70 -33.33
C LEU A 165 10.86 2.49 -32.45
N ALA A 166 12.08 1.92 -32.49
CA ALA A 166 12.45 0.80 -31.64
C ALA A 166 12.46 1.19 -30.15
N GLY A 167 13.01 2.35 -29.82
CA GLY A 167 12.98 2.88 -28.44
C GLY A 167 11.56 3.20 -27.96
N PHE A 168 10.72 3.74 -28.83
CA PHE A 168 9.31 4.00 -28.55
C PHE A 168 8.53 2.71 -28.30
N LEU A 169 8.70 1.68 -29.14
CA LEU A 169 8.04 0.39 -28.96
C LEU A 169 8.48 -0.31 -27.68
N LEU A 170 9.78 -0.25 -27.35
CA LEU A 170 10.30 -0.76 -26.09
C LEU A 170 9.64 -0.06 -24.90
N TYR A 171 9.56 1.27 -24.92
CA TYR A 171 8.88 2.06 -23.89
C TYR A 171 7.42 1.66 -23.74
N VAL A 172 6.67 1.54 -24.84
CA VAL A 172 5.26 1.12 -24.81
C VAL A 172 5.11 -0.27 -24.17
N VAL A 173 5.92 -1.25 -24.53
CA VAL A 173 5.82 -2.61 -23.94
C VAL A 173 6.22 -2.64 -22.45
N THR A 174 7.05 -1.72 -22.01
CA THR A 174 7.54 -1.69 -20.62
C THR A 174 6.62 -0.90 -19.69
N VAL A 175 5.92 0.10 -20.23
CA VAL A 175 5.08 1.05 -19.46
C VAL A 175 3.59 0.72 -19.56
N LEU A 176 3.14 0.10 -20.64
CA LEU A 176 1.76 -0.34 -20.85
C LEU A 176 1.52 -1.75 -20.28
#